data_AF-A0A7S0ET56-F1
#
_entry.id   AF-A0A7S0ET56-F1
#
_cell.length_a   1.000
_cell.length_b   1.000
_cell.length_c   1.000
_cell.angle_alpha   90.00
_cell.angle_beta   90.00
_cell.angle_gamma   90.00
#
_symmetry.space_group_name_H-M   'P 1'
#
loop_
_entity.id
_entity.type
_entity.pdbx_description
1 polymer ?
#
loop_
_entity_poly.entity_id
_entity_poly.type
_entity_poly.pdbx_seq_one_letter_code
_entity_poly.pdbx_strand_id
1 'polypeptide(L)'
;APAKVACRSLMDVLRNEYCDTPLQFHVAFPPDTETPGFAKENETKPYETSHAFPEMFNESFPAADVAKMMLDGMARGDYFLRSPDTFGNLIVERAWGHFPRTQPLLSAAIAPVFVGLHSAMVWMVDRAVKKGAHHKQPAAPTTMH
;
A
#
# COMPACT_ATOMS: atom_id res chain seq x y z
N ALA A 1 -2.72 5.01 6.17
CA ALA A 1 -3.41 6.20 6.74
C ALA A 1 -4.92 6.12 6.46
N PRO A 2 -5.79 6.52 7.41
CA PRO A 2 -7.25 6.40 7.30
C PRO A 2 -7.84 7.16 6.09
N ALA A 3 -7.26 8.31 5.73
CA ALA A 3 -7.69 9.09 4.58
C ALA A 3 -7.62 8.30 3.25
N LYS A 4 -6.56 7.49 3.03
CA LYS A 4 -6.43 6.67 1.82
C LYS A 4 -7.56 5.63 1.70
N VAL A 5 -7.99 5.09 2.84
CA VAL A 5 -9.12 4.14 2.91
C VAL A 5 -10.44 4.84 2.64
N ALA A 6 -10.66 6.02 3.23
CA ALA A 6 -11.86 6.82 2.96
C ALA A 6 -11.99 7.22 1.49
N CYS A 7 -10.89 7.65 0.85
CA CYS A 7 -10.86 7.93 -0.60
C CYS A 7 -11.23 6.70 -1.43
N ARG A 8 -10.73 5.52 -1.05
CA ARG A 8 -11.10 4.26 -1.70
C ARG A 8 -12.61 4.01 -1.62
N SER A 9 -13.15 4.03 -0.40
CA SER A 9 -14.57 3.76 -0.18
C SER A 9 -15.48 4.77 -0.88
N LEU A 10 -15.05 6.04 -0.97
CA LEU A 10 -15.76 7.05 -1.75
C LEU A 10 -15.79 6.68 -3.25
N MET A 11 -14.65 6.29 -3.84
CA MET A 11 -14.61 5.86 -5.24
C MET A 11 -15.46 4.61 -5.49
N ASP A 12 -15.51 3.69 -4.52
CA ASP A 12 -16.32 2.47 -4.60
C ASP A 12 -17.82 2.80 -4.70
N VAL A 13 -18.29 3.76 -3.90
CA VAL A 13 -19.68 4.24 -3.92
C VAL A 13 -19.99 4.90 -5.25
N LEU A 14 -19.16 5.86 -5.69
CA LEU A 14 -19.37 6.57 -6.95
C LEU A 14 -19.40 5.63 -8.15
N ARG A 15 -18.49 4.66 -8.21
CA ARG A 15 -18.48 3.67 -9.30
C ARG A 15 -19.81 2.91 -9.38
N ASN A 16 -20.39 2.53 -8.24
CA ASN A 16 -21.65 1.79 -8.21
C ASN A 16 -22.85 2.68 -8.54
N GLU A 17 -22.89 3.92 -8.04
CA GLU A 17 -23.98 4.86 -8.29
C GLU A 17 -24.03 5.35 -9.74
N TYR A 18 -22.89 5.42 -10.42
CA TYR A 18 -22.77 5.94 -11.79
C TYR A 18 -22.44 4.85 -12.81
N CYS A 19 -22.66 3.57 -12.48
CA CYS A 19 -22.30 2.45 -13.36
C CYS A 19 -23.13 2.37 -14.65
N ASP A 20 -24.24 3.08 -14.71
CA ASP A 20 -25.13 3.26 -15.87
C ASP A 20 -24.75 4.44 -16.77
N THR A 21 -23.70 5.18 -16.42
CA THR A 21 -23.21 6.35 -17.17
C THR A 21 -21.92 6.03 -17.93
N PRO A 22 -21.49 6.87 -18.91
CA PRO A 22 -20.19 6.70 -19.58
C PRO A 22 -19.00 7.12 -18.71
N LEU A 23 -19.20 7.53 -17.45
CA LEU A 23 -18.12 7.96 -16.57
C LEU A 23 -17.30 6.77 -16.08
N GLN A 24 -15.97 6.95 -16.08
CA GLN A 24 -15.03 5.96 -15.55
C GLN A 24 -14.43 6.50 -14.24
N PHE A 25 -14.47 5.65 -13.22
CA PHE A 25 -13.85 5.93 -11.93
C PHE A 25 -12.63 5.05 -11.78
N HIS A 26 -11.56 5.60 -11.23
CA HIS A 26 -10.29 4.92 -11.05
C HIS A 26 -9.72 5.21 -9.67
N VAL A 27 -9.09 4.23 -9.05
CA VAL A 27 -8.39 4.38 -7.78
C VAL A 27 -6.97 3.83 -7.92
N ALA A 28 -6.00 4.56 -7.36
CA ALA A 28 -4.59 4.20 -7.41
C ALA A 28 -3.97 4.30 -6.00
N PHE A 29 -3.12 3.33 -5.66
CA PHE A 29 -2.27 3.38 -4.48
C PHE A 29 -0.82 3.23 -4.95
N PRO A 30 -0.17 4.34 -5.35
CA PRO A 30 1.20 4.28 -5.82
C PRO A 30 2.13 3.72 -4.72
N PRO A 31 3.18 2.98 -5.11
CA PRO A 31 4.22 2.51 -4.21
C PRO A 31 5.14 3.68 -3.84
N ASP A 32 6.21 3.40 -3.10
CA ASP A 32 7.27 4.36 -2.84
C ASP A 32 7.86 4.86 -4.16
N THR A 33 7.51 6.09 -4.52
CA THR A 33 7.80 6.66 -5.83
C THR A 33 8.86 7.74 -5.68
N GLU A 34 9.88 7.72 -6.55
CA GLU A 34 10.96 8.71 -6.59
C GLU A 34 10.39 10.09 -6.92
N THR A 35 10.10 10.85 -5.86
CA THR A 35 9.55 12.19 -5.94
C THR A 35 10.29 13.11 -4.99
N PRO A 36 10.37 14.42 -5.27
CA PRO A 36 10.92 15.39 -4.32
C PRO A 36 10.22 15.35 -2.95
N GLY A 37 8.91 15.04 -2.94
CA GLY A 37 8.12 14.86 -1.72
C GLY A 37 8.58 13.66 -0.90
N PHE A 38 8.80 12.51 -1.54
CA PHE A 38 9.28 11.30 -0.86
C PHE A 38 10.69 11.48 -0.29
N ALA A 39 11.59 12.17 -1.01
CA ALA A 39 12.92 12.52 -0.50
C ALA A 39 12.83 13.35 0.80
N LYS A 40 11.97 14.38 0.81
CA LYS A 40 11.73 15.22 1.99
C LYS A 40 11.08 14.45 3.15
N GLU A 41 10.15 13.54 2.87
CA GLU A 41 9.53 12.69 3.88
C GLU A 41 10.57 11.82 4.59
N ASN A 42 11.51 11.24 3.82
CA ASN A 42 12.55 10.36 4.34
C ASN A 42 13.53 11.07 5.29
N GLU A 43 13.72 12.39 5.18
CA GLU A 43 14.57 13.17 6.11
C GLU A 43 14.07 13.12 7.57
N THR A 44 12.76 12.96 7.76
CA THR A 44 12.11 12.97 9.09
C THR A 44 11.55 11.61 9.51
N LYS A 45 11.76 10.57 8.68
CA LYS A 45 11.18 9.24 8.91
C LYS A 45 11.87 8.57 10.12
N PRO A 46 11.10 8.13 11.14
CA PRO A 46 11.69 7.50 12.31
C PRO A 46 12.26 6.11 11.99
N TYR A 47 13.24 5.67 12.77
CA TYR A 47 13.97 4.41 12.57
C TYR A 47 13.03 3.22 12.40
N GLU A 48 12.00 3.13 13.24
CA GLU A 48 11.02 2.05 13.25
C GLU A 48 10.26 1.95 11.91
N THR A 49 9.97 3.08 11.27
CA THR A 49 9.23 3.10 9.99
C THR A 49 10.14 2.76 8.82
N SER A 50 11.41 3.19 8.85
CA SER A 50 12.40 2.84 7.83
C SER A 50 12.78 1.35 7.81
N HIS A 51 12.64 0.65 8.95
CA HIS A 51 12.99 -0.77 9.10
C HIS A 51 11.76 -1.67 9.36
N ALA A 52 10.55 -1.15 9.14
CA ALA A 52 9.31 -1.89 9.39
C ALA A 52 9.17 -3.11 8.47
N PHE A 53 9.72 -3.04 7.27
CA PHE A 53 9.75 -4.12 6.30
C PHE A 53 11.20 -4.52 5.97
N PRO A 54 11.45 -5.81 5.68
CA PRO A 54 12.74 -6.26 5.15
C PRO A 54 13.15 -5.46 3.91
N GLU A 55 14.46 -5.23 3.70
CA GLU A 55 14.98 -4.41 2.59
C GLU A 55 14.45 -4.83 1.20
N MET A 56 14.19 -6.12 1.00
CA MET A 56 13.60 -6.65 -0.24
C MET A 56 12.19 -6.10 -0.57
N PHE A 57 11.53 -5.43 0.38
CA PHE A 57 10.21 -4.82 0.22
C PHE A 57 10.23 -3.28 0.27
N ASN A 58 11.42 -2.66 0.36
CA ASN A 58 11.60 -1.21 0.37
C ASN A 58 12.08 -0.70 -1.01
N GLU A 59 11.54 -1.26 -2.08
CA GLU A 59 11.87 -0.84 -3.44
C GLU A 59 11.22 0.52 -3.76
N SER A 60 12.00 1.44 -4.34
CA SER A 60 11.48 2.71 -4.85
C SER A 60 11.44 2.69 -6.37
N PHE A 61 10.38 3.28 -6.94
CA PHE A 61 10.11 3.23 -8.38
C PHE A 61 10.19 4.62 -9.02
N PRO A 62 10.74 4.73 -10.24
CA PRO A 62 10.75 6.00 -10.98
C PRO A 62 9.33 6.53 -11.21
N ALA A 63 9.12 7.84 -10.99
CA ALA A 63 7.82 8.47 -11.17
C ALA A 63 7.24 8.31 -12.59
N ALA A 64 8.11 8.29 -13.61
CA ALA A 64 7.72 8.10 -15.00
C ALA A 64 7.08 6.73 -15.24
N ASP A 65 7.63 5.67 -14.64
CA ASP A 65 7.12 4.30 -14.80
C ASP A 65 5.79 4.11 -14.08
N VAL A 66 5.68 4.67 -12.86
CA VAL A 66 4.42 4.69 -12.10
C VAL A 66 3.34 5.42 -12.89
N ALA A 67 3.64 6.61 -13.42
CA ALA A 67 2.70 7.40 -14.21
C ALA A 67 2.27 6.66 -15.48
N LYS A 68 3.23 6.08 -16.23
CA LYS A 68 2.95 5.32 -17.45
C LYS A 68 1.98 4.16 -17.18
N MET A 69 2.25 3.34 -16.17
CA MET A 69 1.38 2.20 -15.84
C MET A 69 -0.03 2.62 -15.42
N MET A 70 -0.14 3.72 -14.66
CA MET A 70 -1.44 4.27 -14.27
C MET A 70 -2.23 4.77 -15.49
N LEU A 71 -1.60 5.53 -16.38
CA LEU A 71 -2.22 6.03 -17.61
C LEU A 71 -2.65 4.89 -18.54
N ASP A 72 -1.82 3.86 -18.69
CA ASP A 72 -2.17 2.66 -19.45
C ASP A 72 -3.37 1.93 -18.83
N GLY A 73 -3.46 1.89 -17.49
CA GLY A 73 -4.61 1.34 -16.77
C GLY A 73 -5.89 2.13 -16.97
N MET A 74 -5.80 3.47 -16.93
CA MET A 74 -6.93 4.35 -17.21
C MET A 74 -7.44 4.11 -18.64
N ALA A 75 -6.53 4.05 -19.63
CA ALA A 75 -6.89 3.80 -21.03
C ALA A 75 -7.59 2.45 -21.25
N ARG A 76 -7.28 1.43 -20.43
CA ARG A 76 -7.96 0.12 -20.45
C ARG A 76 -9.32 0.11 -19.74
N GLY A 77 -9.66 1.18 -19.00
CA GLY A 77 -10.85 1.20 -18.15
C GLY A 77 -10.68 0.41 -16.84
N ASP A 78 -9.44 0.20 -16.38
CA ASP A 78 -9.17 -0.53 -15.13
C ASP A 78 -9.66 0.30 -13.93
N TYR A 79 -10.55 -0.25 -13.10
CA TYR A 79 -11.00 0.45 -11.88
C TYR A 79 -9.85 0.66 -10.89
N PHE A 80 -9.03 -0.36 -10.68
CA PHE A 80 -7.82 -0.25 -9.87
C PHE A 80 -6.60 -0.08 -10.78
N LEU A 81 -5.93 1.07 -10.67
CA LEU A 81 -4.75 1.38 -11.45
C LEU A 81 -3.52 0.74 -10.80
N ARG A 82 -2.94 -0.21 -11.54
CA ARG A 82 -1.73 -0.93 -11.13
C ARG A 82 -0.50 -0.03 -11.17
N SER A 83 0.48 -0.41 -10.38
CA SER A 83 1.81 0.20 -10.35
C SER A 83 2.91 -0.81 -10.72
N PRO A 84 4.17 -0.39 -10.88
CA PRO A 84 5.30 -1.31 -11.10
C PRO A 84 5.52 -2.30 -9.95
N ASP A 85 5.07 -1.96 -8.74
CA ASP A 85 5.12 -2.84 -7.57
C ASP A 85 4.11 -3.99 -7.69
N THR A 86 4.60 -5.14 -8.15
CA THR A 86 3.78 -6.35 -8.29
C THR A 86 3.29 -6.86 -6.93
N PHE A 87 4.09 -6.72 -5.86
CA PHE A 87 3.73 -7.22 -4.54
C PHE A 87 2.66 -6.35 -3.88
N GLY A 88 2.81 -5.03 -3.93
CA GLY A 88 1.81 -4.07 -3.46
C GLY A 88 0.48 -4.20 -4.20
N ASN A 89 0.52 -4.37 -5.53
CA ASN A 89 -0.69 -4.63 -6.31
C ASN A 89 -1.44 -5.87 -5.81
N LEU A 90 -0.73 -6.97 -5.50
CA LEU A 90 -1.33 -8.20 -4.98
C LEU A 90 -1.96 -8.00 -3.58
N ILE A 91 -1.34 -7.21 -2.71
CA ILE A 91 -1.91 -6.85 -1.41
C ILE A 91 -3.21 -6.07 -1.59
N VAL A 92 -3.25 -5.11 -2.52
CA VAL A 92 -4.46 -4.33 -2.79
C VAL A 92 -5.56 -5.21 -3.38
N GLU A 93 -5.23 -6.11 -4.31
CA GLU A 93 -6.17 -7.10 -4.84
C GLU A 93 -6.71 -8.05 -3.75
N ARG A 94 -5.87 -8.36 -2.74
CA ARG A 94 -6.23 -9.18 -1.58
C ARG A 94 -6.95 -8.41 -0.47
N ALA A 95 -7.03 -7.09 -0.51
CA ALA A 95 -7.97 -6.37 0.36
C ALA A 95 -9.39 -6.67 -0.15
N TRP A 96 -9.97 -7.79 0.31
CA TRP A 96 -11.24 -8.38 -0.12
C TRP A 96 -12.35 -7.31 -0.10
N GLY A 97 -12.56 -6.69 -1.26
CA GLY A 97 -13.70 -5.84 -1.56
C GLY A 97 -14.65 -6.52 -2.55
N HIS A 98 -15.86 -6.02 -2.69
CA HIS A 98 -16.94 -6.60 -3.50
C HIS A 98 -16.81 -6.37 -5.02
N PHE A 99 -15.60 -6.13 -5.55
CA PHE A 99 -15.42 -5.44 -6.83
C PHE A 99 -14.86 -6.30 -7.97
N PRO A 100 -15.17 -5.95 -9.25
CA PRO A 100 -14.64 -6.66 -10.41
C PRO A 100 -13.13 -6.51 -10.50
N ARG A 101 -12.44 -7.66 -10.52
CA ARG A 101 -10.98 -7.73 -10.61
C ARG A 101 -10.55 -7.75 -12.07
N THR A 102 -9.37 -7.22 -12.34
CA THR A 102 -8.70 -7.32 -13.65
C THR A 102 -8.41 -8.78 -14.03
N GLN A 103 -8.09 -9.66 -13.06
CA GLN A 103 -7.79 -11.08 -13.28
C GLN A 103 -8.46 -12.00 -12.23
N PRO A 104 -9.79 -12.16 -12.24
CA PRO A 104 -10.53 -12.79 -11.13
C PRO A 104 -10.13 -14.24 -10.87
N LEU A 105 -9.82 -15.01 -11.92
CA LEU A 105 -9.44 -16.43 -11.82
C LEU A 105 -8.06 -16.61 -11.19
N LEU A 106 -7.07 -15.83 -11.63
CA LEU A 106 -5.71 -15.89 -11.09
C LEU A 106 -5.71 -15.48 -9.61
N SER A 107 -6.36 -14.37 -9.29
CA SER A 107 -6.46 -13.87 -7.92
C SER A 107 -7.23 -14.85 -7.02
N ALA A 108 -8.18 -15.64 -7.54
CA ALA A 108 -8.84 -16.71 -6.79
C ALA A 108 -7.92 -17.91 -6.53
N ALA A 109 -7.14 -18.33 -7.53
CA ALA A 109 -6.20 -19.45 -7.42
C ALA A 109 -5.04 -19.16 -6.45
N ILE A 110 -4.52 -17.92 -6.45
CA ILE A 110 -3.38 -17.51 -5.61
C ILE A 110 -3.82 -17.15 -4.18
N ALA A 111 -5.10 -16.84 -3.96
CA ALA A 111 -5.60 -16.36 -2.67
C ALA A 111 -5.19 -17.24 -1.47
N PRO A 112 -5.32 -18.58 -1.48
CA PRO A 112 -4.94 -19.41 -0.33
C PRO A 112 -3.45 -19.33 0.01
N VAL A 113 -2.59 -19.32 -1.01
CA VAL A 113 -1.13 -19.22 -0.86
C VAL A 113 -0.76 -17.87 -0.24
N PHE A 114 -1.37 -16.80 -0.77
CA PHE A 114 -1.10 -15.45 -0.31
C PHE A 114 -1.68 -15.17 1.08
N VAL A 115 -2.78 -15.83 1.47
CA VAL A 115 -3.27 -15.83 2.86
C VAL A 115 -2.19 -16.35 3.79
N GLY A 116 -1.65 -17.54 3.51
CA GLY A 116 -0.62 -18.17 4.33
C GLY A 116 0.66 -17.34 4.40
N LEU A 117 1.15 -16.86 3.25
CA LEU A 117 2.37 -16.04 3.17
C LEU A 117 2.21 -14.73 3.95
N HIS A 118 1.10 -14.02 3.80
CA HIS A 118 0.84 -12.78 4.52
C HIS A 118 0.72 -13.01 6.03
N SER A 119 0.04 -14.07 6.46
CA SER A 119 -0.02 -14.44 7.88
C SER A 119 1.38 -14.71 8.46
N ALA A 120 2.26 -15.37 7.70
CA ALA A 120 3.65 -15.57 8.12
C ALA A 120 4.45 -14.25 8.15
N MET A 121 4.28 -13.38 7.15
CA MET A 121 4.93 -12.06 7.10
C MET A 121 4.51 -11.19 8.29
N VAL A 122 3.20 -11.09 8.57
CA VAL A 122 2.68 -10.35 9.73
C VAL A 122 3.24 -10.92 11.04
N TRP A 123 3.28 -12.25 11.17
CA TRP A 123 3.91 -12.89 12.34
C TRP A 123 5.41 -12.55 12.48
N MET A 124 6.15 -12.48 11.37
CA MET A 124 7.56 -12.09 11.38
C MET A 124 7.75 -10.63 11.76
N VAL A 125 6.95 -9.72 11.19
CA VAL A 125 6.97 -8.29 11.51
C VAL A 125 6.62 -8.08 12.99
N ASP A 126 5.55 -8.71 13.48
CA ASP A 126 5.17 -8.68 14.90
C ASP A 126 6.31 -9.17 15.80
N ARG A 127 7.02 -10.24 15.39
CA ARG A 127 8.16 -10.77 16.14
C ARG A 127 9.35 -9.82 16.12
N ALA A 128 9.62 -9.14 15.00
CA ALA A 128 10.71 -8.17 14.88
C ALA A 128 10.44 -6.93 15.74
N VAL A 129 9.23 -6.39 15.68
CA VAL A 129 8.80 -5.24 16.50
C VAL A 129 8.85 -5.59 17.99
N LYS A 130 8.35 -6.76 18.39
CA LYS A 130 8.39 -7.22 19.80
C LYS A 130 9.81 -7.44 20.32
N LYS A 131 10.74 -7.87 19.46
CA LYS A 131 12.16 -8.01 19.82
C LYS A 131 12.89 -6.67 19.92
N GLY A 132 12.51 -5.69 19.09
CA GLY A 132 13.09 -4.35 19.06
C GLY A 132 12.46 -3.34 20.02
N ALA A 133 11.35 -3.69 20.69
CA ALA A 133 10.64 -2.81 21.61
C ALA A 133 11.47 -2.48 22.86
N HIS A 134 12.32 -1.45 22.74
CA HIS A 134 12.94 -0.76 23.87
C HIS A 134 11.88 0.01 24.65
N HIS A 135 11.13 -0.67 25.52
CA HIS A 135 10.47 0.00 26.65
C HIS A 135 11.54 0.43 27.67
N LYS A 136 12.36 1.41 27.34
CA LYS A 136 12.99 2.25 28.37
C LYS A 136 12.20 3.54 28.42
N GLN A 137 11.52 3.78 29.54
CA GLN A 137 10.99 5.10 29.85
C GLN A 137 12.10 6.14 29.64
N PRO A 138 11.85 7.26 28.95
CA PRO A 138 12.82 8.34 28.91
C PRO A 138 13.15 8.71 30.36
N ALA A 139 14.43 8.72 30.70
CA ALA A 139 14.87 9.05 32.05
C ALA A 139 14.28 10.43 32.44
N ALA A 140 13.68 10.50 33.63
CA ALA A 140 13.06 11.72 34.11
C ALA A 140 14.07 12.88 34.05
N PRO A 141 13.66 14.08 33.63
CA PRO A 141 14.57 15.22 33.54
C PRO A 141 15.18 15.47 34.93
N THR A 142 16.50 15.40 35.01
CA THR A 142 17.26 15.76 36.21
C THR A 142 17.07 17.24 36.46
N THR A 143 16.16 17.60 37.37
CA THR A 143 16.07 18.96 37.92
C THR A 143 17.34 19.22 38.71
N MET A 144 18.28 19.98 38.13
CA MET A 144 19.33 20.64 38.89
C MET A 144 18.73 21.87 39.58
N HIS A 145 18.61 21.81 40.90
CA HIS A 145 18.57 22.95 41.80
C HIS A 145 19.34 22.60 43.06
#